data_AF-A0A420MPJ0-F1
#
_entry.id   AF-A0A420MPJ0-F1
#
_cell.length_a   1.000
_cell.length_b   1.000
_cell.length_c   1.000
_cell.angle_alpha   90.00
_cell.angle_beta   90.00
_cell.angle_gamma   90.00
#
_symmetry.space_group_name_H-M   'P 1'
#
loop_
_entity.id
_entity.type
_entity.pdbx_description
1 polymer ?
#
loop_
_entity_poly.entity_id
_entity_poly.type
_entity_poly.pdbx_seq_one_letter_code
_entity_poly.pdbx_strand_id
1 'polypeptide(L)'
;MYATQRLVTFIVILSLLRYINNPNGVSILALLRNTPPSHVDGLRNLLANYLNTSPTPMLSSQFSKTTRLSICFNLPFFVVTTRDYEDSRILTGDRYLRARYDFSLLCLETLAPLAIQKGSPVFCSGAILHQAVYSLLVTGHNSNYWVAVCLDEDFSGKELRLAHGNKGENNHLHEDPITAEPCLKVTQSPQAYSLMALTRQLEKIVKHHGQILECLRESLTIHASISNGGFAEAPPHQRMRDWRKCFPKVLQRTIDYNSRLVDKVESFLADPIIDPETTLYGELQ
;
A
#
# COMPACT_ATOMS: atom_id res chain seq x y z
N MET A 1 11.69 -38.40 48.04
CA MET A 1 12.03 -37.34 47.05
C MET A 1 12.44 -38.01 45.75
N TYR A 2 11.56 -38.10 44.77
CA TYR A 2 11.93 -38.32 43.38
C TYR A 2 11.16 -37.30 42.55
N ALA A 3 11.91 -36.40 41.93
CA ALA A 3 11.40 -35.26 41.20
C ALA A 3 10.76 -35.72 39.89
N THR A 4 9.47 -35.46 39.75
CA THR A 4 8.74 -35.45 38.48
C THR A 4 9.44 -34.50 37.51
N GLN A 5 10.11 -35.07 36.52
CA GLN A 5 10.67 -34.37 35.38
C GLN A 5 9.49 -33.91 34.51
N ARG A 6 9.05 -32.66 34.71
CA ARG A 6 8.08 -32.00 33.83
C ARG A 6 8.73 -31.85 32.47
N LEU A 7 8.24 -32.62 31.49
CA LEU A 7 8.49 -32.38 30.08
C LEU A 7 7.92 -31.00 29.74
N VAL A 8 8.79 -30.00 29.64
CA VAL A 8 8.42 -28.68 29.13
C VAL A 8 8.31 -28.81 27.61
N THR A 9 7.09 -29.01 27.13
CA THR A 9 6.77 -28.92 25.72
C THR A 9 7.01 -27.48 25.26
N PHE A 10 8.12 -27.24 24.59
CA PHE A 10 8.33 -25.98 23.87
C PHE A 10 7.34 -25.93 22.70
N ILE A 11 6.31 -25.10 22.83
CA ILE A 11 5.44 -24.73 21.70
C ILE A 11 6.25 -23.80 20.82
N VAL A 12 6.80 -24.33 19.72
CA VAL A 12 7.41 -23.49 18.69
C VAL A 12 6.28 -22.85 17.89
N ILE A 13 6.06 -21.55 18.11
CA ILE A 13 5.16 -20.74 17.27
C ILE A 13 5.87 -20.56 15.92
N LEU A 14 5.41 -21.28 14.90
CA LEU A 14 5.90 -21.16 13.53
C LEU A 14 5.00 -20.19 12.77
N SER A 15 5.26 -18.90 12.96
CA SER A 15 4.65 -17.84 12.17
C SER A 15 5.68 -17.30 11.18
N LEU A 16 5.42 -17.46 9.88
CA LEU A 16 6.31 -17.00 8.82
C LEU A 16 5.76 -15.72 8.18
N LEU A 17 6.54 -14.64 8.25
CA LEU A 17 6.23 -13.39 7.55
C LEU A 17 7.12 -13.25 6.32
N ARG A 18 6.51 -12.98 5.17
CA ARG A 18 7.22 -12.61 3.94
C ARG A 18 6.78 -11.22 3.51
N TYR A 19 7.68 -10.26 3.61
CA TYR A 19 7.45 -8.89 3.16
C TYR A 19 8.30 -8.64 1.92
N ILE A 20 7.66 -8.15 0.85
CA ILE A 20 8.35 -7.82 -0.40
C ILE A 20 7.96 -6.39 -0.76
N ASN A 21 8.92 -5.49 -0.59
CA ASN A 21 8.80 -4.13 -1.10
C ASN A 21 9.05 -4.12 -2.61
N ASN A 22 8.22 -3.37 -3.34
CA ASN A 22 8.21 -3.20 -4.79
C ASN A 22 8.49 -4.52 -5.54
N PRO A 23 7.57 -5.52 -5.44
CA PRO A 23 7.81 -6.87 -5.94
C PRO A 23 8.16 -6.88 -7.43
N ASN A 24 9.26 -7.54 -7.80
CA ASN A 24 9.60 -7.79 -9.20
C ASN A 24 9.31 -9.25 -9.57
N GLY A 25 9.42 -9.58 -10.87
CA GLY A 25 9.14 -10.94 -11.36
C GLY A 25 9.98 -12.02 -10.68
N VAL A 26 11.25 -11.73 -10.35
CA VAL A 26 12.14 -12.68 -9.67
C VAL A 26 11.66 -12.95 -8.24
N SER A 27 11.33 -11.91 -7.48
CA SER A 27 10.82 -12.03 -6.11
C SER A 27 9.49 -12.78 -6.06
N ILE A 28 8.59 -12.53 -7.03
CA ILE A 28 7.30 -13.23 -7.13
C ILE A 28 7.52 -14.72 -7.46
N LEU A 29 8.41 -15.05 -8.40
CA LEU A 29 8.73 -16.44 -8.73
C LEU A 29 9.41 -17.16 -7.56
N ALA A 30 10.30 -16.50 -6.83
CA ALA A 30 10.92 -17.05 -5.62
C ALA A 30 9.87 -17.31 -4.52
N LEU A 31 8.91 -16.40 -4.34
CA LEU A 31 7.79 -16.58 -3.43
C LEU A 31 6.95 -17.82 -3.81
N LEU A 32 6.57 -17.96 -5.08
CA LEU A 32 5.81 -19.11 -5.58
C LEU A 32 6.54 -20.44 -5.36
N ARG A 33 7.85 -20.50 -5.65
CA ARG A 33 8.67 -21.71 -5.48
C ARG A 33 8.78 -22.16 -4.02
N ASN A 34 8.79 -21.21 -3.10
CA ASN A 34 9.02 -21.46 -1.68
C ASN A 34 7.72 -21.52 -0.84
N THR A 35 6.55 -21.45 -1.49
CA THR A 35 5.26 -21.46 -0.78
C THR A 35 4.77 -22.90 -0.58
N PRO A 36 4.44 -23.31 0.65
CA PRO A 36 3.92 -24.65 0.91
C PRO A 36 2.57 -24.89 0.20
N PRO A 37 2.24 -26.13 -0.21
CA PRO A 37 1.01 -26.45 -0.93
C PRO A 37 -0.27 -25.97 -0.25
N SER A 38 -0.29 -25.93 1.09
CA SER A 38 -1.43 -25.45 1.89
C SER A 38 -1.78 -23.98 1.70
N HIS A 39 -0.86 -23.17 1.17
CA HIS A 39 -1.02 -21.72 0.98
C HIS A 39 -1.06 -21.29 -0.49
N VAL A 40 -0.90 -22.23 -1.43
CA VAL A 40 -0.76 -21.94 -2.87
C VAL A 40 -2.02 -21.28 -3.44
N ASP A 41 -3.21 -21.74 -3.08
CA ASP A 41 -4.45 -21.18 -3.64
C ASP A 41 -4.71 -19.74 -3.17
N GLY A 42 -4.48 -19.47 -1.88
CA GLY A 42 -4.53 -18.12 -1.34
C GLY A 42 -3.50 -17.20 -2.00
N LEU A 43 -2.28 -17.69 -2.19
CA LEU A 43 -1.22 -16.92 -2.86
C LEU A 43 -1.54 -16.66 -4.34
N ARG A 44 -2.10 -17.64 -5.05
CA ARG A 44 -2.54 -17.45 -6.44
C ARG A 44 -3.61 -16.37 -6.54
N ASN A 45 -4.58 -16.37 -5.62
CA ASN A 45 -5.60 -15.33 -5.56
C ASN A 45 -5.00 -13.94 -5.26
N LEU A 46 -4.09 -13.86 -4.29
CA LEU A 46 -3.35 -12.62 -3.99
C LEU A 46 -2.65 -12.09 -5.25
N LEU A 47 -1.88 -12.95 -5.93
CA LEU A 47 -1.10 -12.58 -7.10
C LEU A 47 -1.99 -12.23 -8.31
N ALA A 48 -3.12 -12.90 -8.49
CA ALA A 48 -4.07 -12.57 -9.56
C ALA A 48 -4.62 -11.14 -9.40
N ASN A 49 -4.91 -10.73 -8.18
CA ASN A 49 -5.36 -9.36 -7.87
C ASN A 49 -4.22 -8.34 -7.97
N TYR A 50 -3.03 -8.70 -7.46
CA TYR A 50 -1.84 -7.86 -7.49
C TYR A 50 -1.34 -7.58 -8.92
N LEU A 51 -1.29 -8.60 -9.78
CA LEU A 51 -0.78 -8.49 -11.15
C LEU A 51 -1.80 -7.86 -12.13
N ASN A 52 -2.99 -7.51 -11.66
CA ASN A 52 -3.98 -6.83 -12.49
C ASN A 52 -3.51 -5.41 -12.85
N THR A 53 -3.58 -5.04 -14.13
CA THR A 53 -3.22 -3.68 -14.61
C THR A 53 -4.25 -2.62 -14.19
N SER A 54 -5.45 -3.03 -13.81
CA SER A 54 -6.49 -2.18 -13.22
C SER A 54 -6.94 -2.79 -11.89
N PRO A 55 -6.11 -2.70 -10.84
CA PRO A 55 -6.38 -3.34 -9.56
C PRO A 55 -7.62 -2.70 -8.91
N THR A 56 -8.48 -3.55 -8.36
CA THR A 56 -9.68 -3.18 -7.62
C THR A 56 -9.49 -3.44 -6.13
N PRO A 57 -10.09 -2.61 -5.26
CA PRO A 57 -10.04 -2.85 -3.82
C PRO A 57 -10.73 -4.17 -3.48
N MET A 58 -10.05 -4.99 -2.69
CA MET A 58 -10.57 -6.25 -2.18
C MET A 58 -10.22 -6.35 -0.70
N LEU A 59 -11.23 -6.59 0.13
CA LEU A 59 -11.07 -6.99 1.50
C LEU A 59 -11.93 -8.22 1.70
N SER A 60 -11.33 -9.30 2.20
CA SER A 60 -12.03 -10.56 2.42
C SER A 60 -11.46 -11.25 3.64
N SER A 61 -12.35 -11.85 4.42
CA SER A 61 -12.02 -12.72 5.53
C SER A 61 -12.83 -14.00 5.37
N GLN A 62 -12.16 -15.15 5.38
CA GLN A 62 -12.80 -16.45 5.28
C GLN A 62 -12.32 -17.36 6.40
N PHE A 63 -13.28 -17.99 7.06
CA PHE A 63 -13.08 -18.99 8.10
C PHE A 63 -13.75 -20.29 7.65
N SER A 64 -12.95 -21.34 7.42
CA SER A 64 -13.50 -22.68 7.20
C SER A 64 -13.69 -23.40 8.53
N LYS A 65 -14.79 -24.18 8.63
CA LYS A 65 -15.03 -25.14 9.73
C LYS A 65 -13.89 -26.16 9.90
N THR A 66 -13.07 -26.37 8.87
CA THR A 66 -11.90 -27.27 8.87
C THR A 66 -10.60 -26.55 9.25
N THR A 67 -10.66 -25.65 10.25
CA THR A 67 -9.49 -24.96 10.84
C THR A 67 -8.58 -24.25 9.83
N ARG A 68 -9.14 -23.55 8.85
CA ARG A 68 -8.35 -22.72 7.93
C ARG A 68 -8.87 -21.29 7.93
N LEU A 69 -7.99 -20.37 8.34
CA LEU A 69 -8.16 -18.94 8.24
C LEU A 69 -7.55 -18.45 6.92
N SER A 70 -8.24 -17.55 6.23
CA SER A 70 -7.68 -16.77 5.12
C SER A 70 -8.21 -15.34 5.17
N ILE A 71 -7.32 -14.40 5.45
CA ILE A 71 -7.60 -12.96 5.38
C ILE A 71 -6.79 -12.41 4.22
N CYS A 72 -7.45 -11.70 3.30
CA CYS A 72 -6.80 -11.14 2.12
C CYS A 72 -7.24 -9.71 1.90
N PHE A 73 -6.27 -8.82 1.73
CA PHE A 73 -6.46 -7.43 1.34
C PHE A 73 -5.72 -7.15 0.04
N ASN A 74 -6.33 -6.34 -0.81
CA ASN A 74 -5.73 -5.75 -1.99
C ASN A 74 -6.21 -4.30 -2.05
N LEU A 75 -5.33 -3.36 -1.72
CA LEU A 75 -5.66 -1.96 -1.54
C LEU A 75 -4.92 -1.15 -2.62
N PRO A 76 -5.55 -0.88 -3.77
CA PRO A 76 -5.02 0.06 -4.73
C PRO A 76 -5.14 1.50 -4.19
N PHE A 77 -4.12 2.31 -4.41
CA PHE A 77 -4.09 3.71 -4.02
C PHE A 77 -3.26 4.53 -5.02
N PHE A 78 -3.35 5.85 -4.91
CA PHE A 78 -2.49 6.75 -5.66
C PHE A 78 -1.42 7.35 -4.75
N VAL A 79 -0.22 7.53 -5.33
CA VAL A 79 0.90 8.23 -4.70
C VAL A 79 1.49 9.22 -5.69
N VAL A 80 1.94 10.38 -5.19
CA VAL A 80 2.70 11.35 -5.99
C VAL A 80 4.17 11.00 -5.84
N THR A 81 4.84 10.82 -6.97
CA THR A 81 6.28 10.49 -7.08
C THR A 81 6.94 11.42 -8.09
N THR A 82 8.26 11.34 -8.24
CA THR A 82 9.00 12.01 -9.31
C THR A 82 9.36 11.01 -10.42
N ARG A 83 9.74 11.51 -11.60
CA ARG A 83 10.17 10.68 -12.73
C ARG A 83 11.28 9.68 -12.39
N ASP A 84 12.16 10.03 -11.46
CA ASP A 84 13.28 9.17 -11.02
C ASP A 84 12.82 7.94 -10.22
N TYR A 85 11.61 7.98 -9.65
CA TYR A 85 11.01 6.91 -8.87
C TYR A 85 9.79 6.28 -9.56
N GLU A 86 9.65 6.49 -10.87
CA GLU A 86 8.63 5.80 -11.65
C GLU A 86 8.83 4.29 -11.59
N ASP A 87 7.74 3.55 -11.39
CA ASP A 87 7.78 2.10 -11.64
C ASP A 87 8.26 1.87 -13.07
N SER A 88 9.13 0.89 -13.29
CA SER A 88 9.55 0.50 -14.65
C SER A 88 9.12 -0.92 -14.99
N ARG A 89 8.39 -1.58 -14.10
CA ARG A 89 7.96 -2.97 -14.26
C ARG A 89 6.95 -3.08 -15.39
N ILE A 90 7.19 -4.08 -16.22
CA ILE A 90 6.41 -4.43 -17.40
C ILE A 90 5.77 -5.79 -17.12
N LEU A 91 4.46 -5.91 -17.36
CA LEU A 91 3.73 -7.14 -17.14
C LEU A 91 3.82 -8.07 -18.37
N THR A 92 3.46 -7.56 -19.54
CA THR A 92 3.53 -8.29 -20.83
C THR A 92 3.70 -7.32 -22.00
N GLY A 93 4.61 -7.64 -22.94
CA GLY A 93 4.91 -6.77 -24.09
C GLY A 93 5.39 -5.39 -23.63
N ASP A 94 4.76 -4.32 -24.13
CA ASP A 94 5.05 -2.94 -23.75
C ASP A 94 4.07 -2.38 -22.69
N ARG A 95 3.32 -3.25 -22.00
CA ARG A 95 2.34 -2.82 -20.99
C ARG A 95 2.99 -2.75 -19.62
N TYR A 96 3.05 -1.53 -19.09
CA TYR A 96 3.42 -1.29 -17.70
C TYR A 96 2.45 -1.99 -16.74
N LEU A 97 2.99 -2.44 -15.61
CA LEU A 97 2.21 -3.10 -14.55
C LEU A 97 1.18 -2.14 -13.92
N ARG A 98 1.53 -0.86 -13.83
CA ARG A 98 0.73 0.19 -13.18
C ARG A 98 0.52 1.39 -14.08
N ALA A 99 -0.65 2.01 -13.92
CA ALA A 99 -0.97 3.26 -14.58
C ALA A 99 -0.20 4.43 -13.96
N ARG A 100 0.22 5.36 -14.83
CA ARG A 100 0.93 6.58 -14.47
C ARG A 100 0.33 7.75 -15.22
N TYR A 101 0.27 8.89 -14.56
CA TYR A 101 -0.26 10.11 -15.13
C TYR A 101 0.72 11.24 -14.88
N ASP A 102 1.05 11.96 -15.96
CA ASP A 102 1.88 13.15 -15.85
C ASP A 102 1.14 14.21 -15.05
N PHE A 103 1.56 14.37 -13.80
CA PHE A 103 0.98 15.29 -12.84
C PHE A 103 1.66 16.67 -12.92
N SER A 104 2.82 16.76 -13.58
CA SER A 104 3.51 18.01 -13.85
C SER A 104 2.72 18.94 -14.78
N LEU A 105 1.79 18.39 -15.56
CA LEU A 105 0.81 19.16 -16.35
C LEU A 105 -0.14 19.99 -15.47
N LEU A 106 -0.29 19.63 -14.20
CA LEU A 106 -1.05 20.40 -13.22
C LEU A 106 -0.21 21.52 -12.60
N CYS A 107 1.12 21.51 -12.79
CA CYS A 107 2.00 22.57 -12.35
C CYS A 107 1.92 23.76 -13.32
N LEU A 108 1.25 24.80 -12.84
CA LEU A 108 1.15 26.11 -13.48
C LEU A 108 2.20 27.06 -12.88
N GLU A 109 3.47 26.65 -12.86
CA GLU A 109 4.57 27.54 -12.47
C GLU A 109 4.54 28.81 -13.32
N THR A 110 4.39 29.96 -12.65
CA THR A 110 4.86 31.26 -13.15
C THR A 110 6.32 31.43 -12.77
N LEU A 111 7.13 31.93 -13.70
CA LEU A 111 8.57 32.21 -13.61
C LEU A 111 8.98 33.28 -12.56
N ALA A 112 8.18 33.49 -11.51
CA ALA A 112 8.50 34.44 -10.44
C ALA A 112 8.47 33.74 -9.07
N PRO A 113 9.57 33.78 -8.30
CA PRO A 113 9.60 33.26 -6.94
C PRO A 113 8.84 34.25 -6.03
N LEU A 114 7.53 34.10 -5.93
CA LEU A 114 6.79 34.70 -4.82
C LEU A 114 7.24 33.97 -3.55
N ALA A 115 8.03 34.70 -2.74
CA ALA A 115 8.51 34.37 -1.41
C ALA A 115 7.97 33.05 -0.85
N ILE A 116 8.75 31.99 -1.09
CA ILE A 116 8.49 30.63 -0.63
C ILE A 116 8.33 30.67 0.89
N GLN A 117 7.11 30.45 1.38
CA GLN A 117 6.94 30.05 2.77
C GLN A 117 7.65 28.70 2.93
N LYS A 118 8.72 28.67 3.73
CA LYS A 118 9.39 27.44 4.15
C LYS A 118 8.36 26.48 4.73
N GLY A 119 7.96 25.47 3.96
CA GLY A 119 7.11 24.38 4.44
C GLY A 119 6.04 23.86 3.46
N SER A 120 5.73 24.55 2.36
CA SER A 120 4.82 24.00 1.33
C SER A 120 5.58 23.03 0.42
N PRO A 121 5.01 21.84 0.10
CA PRO A 121 5.62 20.90 -0.84
C PRO A 121 5.64 21.54 -2.22
N VAL A 122 6.79 22.15 -2.53
CA VAL A 122 7.06 22.79 -3.83
C VAL A 122 6.75 21.77 -4.92
N PHE A 123 5.80 22.11 -5.80
CA PHE A 123 5.59 21.38 -7.04
C PHE A 123 6.92 21.30 -7.77
N CYS A 124 7.47 20.10 -7.86
CA CYS A 124 8.64 19.87 -8.68
C CYS A 124 8.17 19.50 -10.09
N SER A 125 8.70 20.22 -11.08
CA SER A 125 8.77 19.75 -12.47
C SER A 125 9.06 18.24 -12.50
N GLY A 126 8.23 17.48 -13.21
CA GLY A 126 8.34 16.02 -13.28
C GLY A 126 7.57 15.23 -12.21
N ALA A 127 6.59 15.82 -11.52
CA ALA A 127 5.66 15.08 -10.67
C ALA A 127 4.82 14.07 -11.48
N ILE A 128 4.68 12.85 -10.97
CA ILE A 128 3.92 11.75 -11.56
C ILE A 128 2.93 11.22 -10.54
N LEU A 129 1.67 11.12 -10.94
CA LEU A 129 0.64 10.43 -10.16
C LEU A 129 0.67 8.97 -10.55
N HIS A 130 1.00 8.15 -9.58
CA HIS A 130 1.31 6.76 -9.79
C HIS A 130 0.31 5.88 -9.06
N GLN A 131 -0.20 4.88 -9.75
CA GLN A 131 -1.02 3.85 -9.16
C GLN A 131 -0.13 2.82 -8.44
N ALA A 132 -0.40 2.62 -7.15
CA ALA A 132 0.26 1.62 -6.32
C ALA A 132 -0.77 0.64 -5.74
N VAL A 133 -0.30 -0.51 -5.28
CA VAL A 133 -1.10 -1.54 -4.64
C VAL A 133 -0.37 -2.07 -3.41
N TYR A 134 -1.10 -2.14 -2.30
CA TYR A 134 -0.72 -2.94 -1.14
C TYR A 134 -1.54 -4.22 -1.12
N SER A 135 -0.89 -5.38 -1.14
CA SER A 135 -1.57 -6.68 -1.08
C SER A 135 -1.08 -7.48 0.12
N LEU A 136 -2.01 -7.93 0.96
CA LEU A 136 -1.73 -8.77 2.12
C LEU A 136 -2.53 -10.06 2.02
N LEU A 137 -1.88 -11.18 2.28
CA LEU A 137 -2.50 -12.48 2.54
C LEU A 137 -2.04 -12.97 3.89
N VAL A 138 -2.98 -13.33 4.75
CA VAL A 138 -2.72 -14.02 6.01
C VAL A 138 -3.49 -15.33 5.99
N THR A 139 -2.79 -16.45 6.04
CA THR A 139 -3.41 -17.78 6.01
C THR A 139 -2.83 -18.66 7.09
N GLY A 140 -3.65 -19.48 7.74
CA GLY A 140 -3.17 -20.28 8.85
C GLY A 140 -4.14 -21.35 9.29
N HIS A 141 -3.63 -22.30 10.08
CA HIS A 141 -4.43 -23.36 10.66
C HIS A 141 -5.04 -22.95 12.01
N ASN A 142 -4.33 -22.12 12.77
CA ASN A 142 -4.79 -21.54 14.03
C ASN A 142 -3.95 -20.30 14.37
N SER A 143 -4.15 -19.74 15.56
CA SER A 143 -3.42 -18.56 16.06
C SER A 143 -1.90 -18.75 16.18
N ASN A 144 -1.42 -19.99 16.28
CA ASN A 144 -0.01 -20.32 16.50
C ASN A 144 0.72 -20.77 15.21
N TYR A 145 -0.03 -21.10 14.16
CA TYR A 145 0.51 -21.58 12.88
C TYR A 145 -0.15 -20.85 11.73
N TRP A 146 0.45 -19.72 11.35
CA TRP A 146 -0.01 -18.89 10.24
C TRP A 146 1.14 -18.25 9.47
N VAL A 147 0.86 -17.87 8.23
CA VAL A 147 1.80 -17.26 7.30
C VAL A 147 1.17 -15.96 6.81
N ALA A 148 1.97 -14.91 6.78
CA ALA A 148 1.61 -13.67 6.10
C ALA A 148 2.54 -13.41 4.91
N VAL A 149 1.94 -12.98 3.81
CA VAL A 149 2.60 -12.52 2.60
C VAL A 149 2.13 -11.11 2.33
N CYS A 150 3.06 -10.16 2.31
CA CYS A 150 2.81 -8.75 2.05
C CYS A 150 3.59 -8.30 0.82
N LEU A 151 2.88 -7.71 -0.13
CA LEU A 151 3.40 -7.09 -1.34
C LEU A 151 3.09 -5.61 -1.25
N ASP A 152 4.13 -4.79 -1.07
CA ASP A 152 3.99 -3.36 -0.80
C ASP A 152 4.61 -2.55 -1.94
N GLU A 153 3.81 -1.75 -2.64
CA GLU A 153 4.25 -0.85 -3.71
C GLU A 153 4.39 0.60 -3.24
N ASP A 154 4.83 0.80 -2.01
CA ASP A 154 5.16 2.12 -1.51
C ASP A 154 6.44 2.64 -2.19
N PHE A 155 6.26 3.37 -3.29
CA PHE A 155 7.32 4.03 -4.07
C PHE A 155 7.91 5.26 -3.36
N SER A 156 7.51 5.56 -2.12
CA SER A 156 8.14 6.62 -1.34
C SER A 156 9.60 6.24 -1.07
N GLY A 157 10.50 6.72 -1.94
CA GLY A 157 11.92 6.43 -1.87
C GLY A 157 12.47 6.79 -0.50
N LYS A 158 12.78 5.80 0.33
CA LYS A 158 13.55 5.87 1.60
C LYS A 158 13.11 6.90 2.67
N GLU A 159 12.14 7.76 2.43
CA GLU A 159 11.80 8.90 3.28
C GLU A 159 10.53 8.64 4.11
N LEU A 160 10.50 7.48 4.76
CA LEU A 160 9.87 7.33 6.06
C LEU A 160 10.53 6.19 6.86
N ARG A 161 11.87 6.13 6.81
CA ARG A 161 12.62 5.55 7.91
C ARG A 161 12.38 6.45 9.12
N LEU A 162 11.35 6.15 9.91
CA LEU A 162 11.32 6.60 11.29
C LEU A 162 12.68 6.28 11.87
N ALA A 163 13.37 7.30 12.35
CA ALA A 163 14.69 7.18 12.95
C ALA A 163 14.66 5.99 13.91
N HIS A 164 15.37 4.93 13.56
CA HIS A 164 15.69 3.90 14.52
C HIS A 164 16.48 4.62 15.61
N GLY A 165 15.93 4.68 16.81
CA GLY A 165 16.68 4.99 18.01
C GLY A 165 17.73 3.89 18.19
N ASN A 166 18.86 4.03 17.51
CA ASN A 166 20.21 3.87 18.05
C ASN A 166 21.21 3.94 16.91
N LYS A 167 22.19 4.85 17.09
CA LYS A 167 23.46 4.83 16.37
C LYS A 167 24.07 3.43 16.49
N GLY A 168 24.40 2.84 15.35
CA GLY A 168 25.11 1.56 15.28
C GLY A 168 25.45 1.24 13.83
N GLU A 169 26.61 1.74 13.42
CA GLU A 169 27.47 1.37 12.30
C GLU A 169 26.96 0.44 11.19
N ASN A 170 27.15 0.95 9.96
CA ASN A 170 27.20 0.22 8.71
C ASN A 170 27.84 -1.16 8.85
N ASN A 171 27.15 -2.19 8.38
CA ASN A 171 27.79 -3.33 7.73
C ASN A 171 26.95 -3.77 6.54
N HIS A 172 27.58 -3.73 5.37
CA HIS A 172 27.12 -4.38 4.16
C HIS A 172 27.04 -5.89 4.41
N LEU A 173 25.86 -6.39 4.77
CA LEU A 173 25.51 -7.79 4.62
C LEU A 173 24.33 -7.86 3.67
N HIS A 174 24.45 -8.76 2.70
CA HIS A 174 23.44 -9.07 1.69
C HIS A 174 22.13 -9.48 2.36
N GLU A 175 21.27 -8.50 2.69
CA GLU A 175 19.93 -8.74 3.24
C GLU A 175 19.07 -9.41 2.16
N ASP A 176 18.59 -10.61 2.47
CA ASP A 176 17.63 -11.36 1.65
C ASP A 176 16.39 -10.46 1.39
N PRO A 177 15.96 -10.24 0.13
CA PRO A 177 14.86 -9.32 -0.22
C PRO A 177 13.49 -9.68 0.40
N ILE A 178 13.43 -10.74 1.20
CA ILE A 178 12.25 -11.25 1.91
C ILE A 178 12.18 -10.75 3.38
N THR A 179 13.18 -10.00 3.87
CA THR A 179 13.21 -9.56 5.28
C THR A 179 13.69 -8.12 5.51
N ALA A 180 12.73 -7.24 5.87
CA ALA A 180 12.78 -6.05 6.74
C ALA A 180 11.57 -5.16 6.36
N GLU A 181 10.51 -4.93 7.13
CA GLU A 181 10.32 -4.80 8.60
C GLU A 181 9.16 -5.68 9.12
N PRO A 182 9.35 -6.48 10.18
CA PRO A 182 8.24 -6.88 11.03
C PRO A 182 7.98 -5.75 12.02
N CYS A 183 7.20 -4.73 11.64
CA CYS A 183 6.79 -3.70 12.58
C CYS A 183 5.75 -4.25 13.62
N LEU A 184 5.42 -5.55 13.55
CA LEU A 184 4.41 -6.23 14.36
C LEU A 184 5.03 -7.43 15.09
N LYS A 185 4.84 -7.48 16.41
CA LYS A 185 5.25 -8.63 17.22
C LYS A 185 4.51 -9.88 16.72
N VAL A 186 5.27 -10.92 16.41
CA VAL A 186 4.79 -12.22 15.91
C VAL A 186 3.86 -12.95 16.91
N THR A 187 3.73 -12.43 18.13
CA THR A 187 2.88 -12.95 19.21
C THR A 187 1.37 -12.64 19.05
N GLN A 188 0.94 -12.07 17.93
CA GLN A 188 -0.45 -11.68 17.71
C GLN A 188 -1.23 -12.75 16.96
N SER A 189 -2.55 -12.84 17.22
CA SER A 189 -3.43 -13.66 16.40
C SER A 189 -3.39 -13.14 14.96
N PRO A 190 -3.56 -14.01 13.95
CA PRO A 190 -3.53 -13.60 12.55
C PRO A 190 -4.62 -12.56 12.20
N GLN A 191 -5.76 -12.56 12.91
CA GLN A 191 -6.77 -11.49 12.82
C GLN A 191 -6.22 -10.15 13.32
N ALA A 192 -5.65 -10.12 14.53
CA ALA A 192 -5.10 -8.91 15.13
C ALA A 192 -3.94 -8.35 14.28
N TYR A 193 -3.08 -9.22 13.77
CA TYR A 193 -2.02 -8.85 12.83
C TYR A 193 -2.61 -8.22 11.56
N SER A 194 -3.61 -8.87 10.94
CA SER A 194 -4.23 -8.40 9.70
C SER A 194 -4.91 -7.05 9.89
N LEU A 195 -5.72 -6.89 10.95
CA LEU A 195 -6.41 -5.63 11.23
C LEU A 195 -5.42 -4.49 11.48
N MET A 196 -4.35 -4.74 12.21
CA MET A 196 -3.34 -3.70 12.44
C MET A 196 -2.54 -3.36 11.17
N ALA A 197 -2.21 -4.35 10.35
CA ALA A 197 -1.59 -4.10 9.05
C ALA A 197 -2.52 -3.28 8.14
N LEU A 198 -3.82 -3.60 8.11
CA LEU A 198 -4.84 -2.84 7.41
C LEU A 198 -4.93 -1.40 7.93
N THR A 199 -5.03 -1.18 9.25
CA THR A 199 -5.09 0.16 9.84
C THR A 199 -3.90 1.00 9.43
N ARG A 200 -2.67 0.47 9.57
CA ARG A 200 -1.45 1.19 9.20
C ARG A 200 -1.41 1.53 7.72
N GLN A 201 -1.85 0.61 6.86
CA GLN A 201 -1.88 0.88 5.43
C GLN A 201 -2.93 1.92 5.07
N LEU A 202 -4.12 1.88 5.69
CA LEU A 202 -5.15 2.89 5.48
C LEU A 202 -4.67 4.28 5.94
N GLU A 203 -3.96 4.38 7.07
CA GLU A 203 -3.34 5.63 7.52
C GLU A 203 -2.34 6.18 6.49
N LYS A 204 -1.49 5.33 5.92
CA LYS A 204 -0.57 5.71 4.83
C LYS A 204 -1.32 6.19 3.59
N ILE A 205 -2.36 5.46 3.19
CA ILE A 205 -3.19 5.81 2.02
C ILE A 205 -3.86 7.17 2.23
N VAL A 206 -4.43 7.41 3.42
CA VAL A 206 -5.02 8.72 3.78
C VAL A 206 -3.99 9.83 3.68
N LYS A 207 -2.74 9.60 4.13
CA LYS A 207 -1.66 10.57 3.97
C LYS A 207 -1.37 10.90 2.51
N HIS A 208 -1.28 9.89 1.63
CA HIS A 208 -1.09 10.13 0.20
C HIS A 208 -2.27 10.85 -0.45
N HIS A 209 -3.51 10.51 -0.06
CA HIS A 209 -4.70 11.21 -0.53
C HIS A 209 -4.69 12.68 -0.09
N GLY A 210 -4.26 12.96 1.13
CA GLY A 210 -4.05 14.33 1.62
C GLY A 210 -3.06 15.11 0.75
N GLN A 211 -1.90 14.51 0.44
CA GLN A 211 -0.90 15.13 -0.45
C GLN A 211 -1.48 15.42 -1.84
N ILE A 212 -2.19 14.47 -2.44
CA ILE A 212 -2.84 14.66 -3.75
C ILE A 212 -3.89 15.78 -3.70
N LEU A 213 -4.69 15.82 -2.63
CA LEU A 213 -5.72 16.85 -2.44
C LEU A 213 -5.11 18.25 -2.34
N GLU A 214 -4.04 18.41 -1.55
CA GLU A 214 -3.33 19.69 -1.46
C GLU A 214 -2.79 20.10 -2.83
N CYS A 215 -2.16 19.18 -3.57
CA CYS A 215 -1.67 19.49 -4.91
C CYS A 215 -2.80 19.90 -5.89
N LEU A 216 -3.95 19.24 -5.84
CA LEU A 216 -5.10 19.61 -6.68
C LEU A 216 -5.65 20.98 -6.28
N ARG A 217 -5.72 21.28 -4.98
CA ARG A 217 -6.22 22.56 -4.46
C ARG A 217 -5.30 23.72 -4.83
N GLU A 218 -4.00 23.55 -4.65
CA GLU A 218 -3.01 24.57 -5.02
C GLU A 218 -3.04 24.83 -6.53
N SER A 219 -3.09 23.77 -7.35
CA SER A 219 -3.19 23.89 -8.81
C SER A 219 -4.44 24.67 -9.26
N LEU A 220 -5.60 24.39 -8.64
CA LEU A 220 -6.85 25.11 -8.91
C LEU A 220 -6.77 26.57 -8.47
N THR A 221 -6.16 26.84 -7.31
CA THR A 221 -5.97 28.20 -6.77
C THR A 221 -5.11 29.04 -7.70
N ILE A 222 -4.01 28.48 -8.21
CA ILE A 222 -3.15 29.16 -9.19
C ILE A 222 -3.94 29.46 -10.47
N HIS A 223 -4.69 28.49 -11.00
CA HIS A 223 -5.52 28.72 -12.19
C HIS A 223 -6.57 29.84 -11.98
N ALA A 224 -7.21 29.88 -10.81
CA ALA A 224 -8.17 30.93 -10.46
C ALA A 224 -7.51 32.33 -10.40
N SER A 225 -6.33 32.42 -9.77
CA SER A 225 -5.56 33.66 -9.68
C SER A 225 -5.09 34.16 -11.05
N ILE A 226 -4.73 33.26 -11.99
CA ILE A 226 -4.40 33.61 -13.37
C ILE A 226 -5.61 34.16 -14.12
N SER A 227 -6.78 33.53 -13.93
CA SER A 227 -8.02 33.98 -14.57
C SER A 227 -8.46 35.37 -14.09
N ASN A 228 -8.11 35.73 -12.86
CA ASN A 228 -8.41 37.03 -12.26
C ASN A 228 -7.37 38.12 -12.55
N GLY A 229 -6.38 37.86 -13.42
CA GLY A 229 -5.33 38.83 -13.78
C GLY A 229 -4.27 39.04 -12.69
N GLY A 230 -4.15 38.12 -11.73
CA GLY A 230 -3.26 38.25 -10.57
C GLY A 230 -1.76 38.00 -10.84
N PHE A 231 -1.35 37.73 -12.08
CA PHE A 231 0.05 37.44 -12.43
C PHE A 231 0.58 38.39 -13.50
N ALA A 232 1.84 38.82 -13.34
CA ALA A 232 2.54 39.73 -14.25
C ALA A 232 2.79 39.14 -15.64
N GLU A 233 2.94 37.81 -15.72
CA GLU A 233 3.07 37.07 -16.98
C GLU A 233 2.08 35.90 -17.00
N ALA A 234 1.23 35.84 -18.03
CA ALA A 234 0.35 34.71 -18.24
C ALA A 234 1.17 33.49 -18.71
N PRO A 235 0.93 32.29 -18.18
CA PRO A 235 1.61 31.10 -18.70
C PRO A 235 1.21 30.83 -20.15
N PRO A 236 2.05 30.07 -20.90
CA PRO A 236 1.81 29.80 -22.31
C PRO A 236 0.41 29.25 -22.55
N HIS A 237 -0.30 29.77 -23.57
CA HIS A 237 -1.67 29.33 -23.92
C HIS A 237 -1.81 27.81 -24.05
N GLN A 238 -0.76 27.12 -24.52
CA GLN A 238 -0.73 25.67 -24.62
C GLN A 238 -0.85 24.98 -23.26
N ARG A 239 -0.09 25.44 -22.25
CA ARG A 239 -0.10 24.91 -20.89
C ARG A 239 -1.48 25.02 -20.24
N MET A 240 -2.16 26.15 -20.47
CA MET A 240 -3.54 26.36 -20.02
C MET A 240 -4.54 25.43 -20.69
N ARG A 241 -4.39 25.17 -21.99
CA ARG A 241 -5.23 24.18 -22.70
C ARG A 241 -5.00 22.78 -22.17
N ASP A 242 -3.75 22.41 -21.91
CA ASP A 242 -3.40 21.08 -21.40
C ASP A 242 -3.90 20.88 -19.97
N TRP A 243 -3.74 21.90 -19.12
CA TRP A 243 -4.30 21.90 -17.76
C TRP A 243 -5.82 21.68 -17.77
N ARG A 244 -6.58 22.44 -18.59
CA ARG A 244 -8.05 22.31 -18.68
C ARG A 244 -8.51 20.93 -19.14
N LYS A 245 -7.69 20.23 -19.93
CA LYS A 245 -7.96 18.86 -20.37
C LYS A 245 -7.57 17.81 -19.33
N CYS A 246 -6.48 18.03 -18.61
CA CYS A 246 -5.90 17.04 -17.69
C CYS A 246 -6.49 17.13 -16.29
N PHE A 247 -6.68 18.32 -15.73
CA PHE A 247 -7.13 18.52 -14.36
C PHE A 247 -8.45 17.79 -14.06
N PRO A 248 -9.54 17.92 -14.87
CA PRO A 248 -10.79 17.21 -14.59
C PRO A 248 -10.63 15.69 -14.64
N LYS A 249 -9.81 15.17 -15.55
CA LYS A 249 -9.56 13.73 -15.70
C LYS A 249 -8.82 13.16 -14.50
N VAL A 250 -7.82 13.89 -14.01
CA VAL A 250 -7.05 13.48 -12.84
C VAL A 250 -7.91 13.54 -11.59
N LEU A 251 -8.66 14.63 -11.40
CA LEU A 251 -9.59 14.80 -10.28
C LEU A 251 -10.64 13.67 -10.26
N GLN A 252 -11.30 13.41 -11.39
CA GLN A 252 -12.30 12.34 -11.49
C GLN A 252 -11.71 10.98 -11.14
N ARG A 253 -10.52 10.65 -11.66
CA ARG A 253 -9.85 9.39 -11.34
C ARG A 253 -9.53 9.26 -9.86
N THR A 254 -9.00 10.31 -9.24
CA THR A 254 -8.71 10.31 -7.80
C THR A 254 -10.00 10.09 -7.01
N ILE A 255 -11.10 10.76 -7.36
CA ILE A 255 -12.42 10.56 -6.73
C ILE A 255 -12.88 9.10 -6.90
N ASP A 256 -12.92 8.58 -8.13
CA ASP A 256 -13.41 7.23 -8.44
C ASP A 256 -12.60 6.13 -7.72
N TYR A 257 -11.29 6.31 -7.58
CA TYR A 257 -10.45 5.38 -6.82
C TYR A 257 -10.73 5.44 -5.33
N ASN A 258 -10.81 6.65 -4.77
CA ASN A 258 -11.03 6.84 -3.34
C ASN A 258 -12.42 6.35 -2.93
N SER A 259 -13.46 6.64 -3.71
CA SER A 259 -14.81 6.16 -3.47
C SER A 259 -14.88 4.64 -3.46
N ARG A 260 -14.32 3.97 -4.46
CA ARG A 260 -14.29 2.48 -4.50
C ARG A 260 -13.56 1.87 -3.30
N LEU A 261 -12.49 2.51 -2.84
CA LEU A 261 -11.76 2.05 -1.67
C LEU A 261 -12.60 2.23 -0.39
N VAL A 262 -13.22 3.39 -0.21
CA VAL A 262 -14.11 3.68 0.93
C VAL A 262 -15.28 2.70 0.95
N ASP A 263 -16.00 2.54 -0.16
CA ASP A 263 -17.13 1.61 -0.28
C ASP A 263 -16.73 0.19 0.13
N LYS A 264 -15.53 -0.24 -0.28
CA LYS A 264 -15.05 -1.59 0.04
C LYS A 264 -14.64 -1.75 1.49
N VAL A 265 -14.05 -0.72 2.10
CA VAL A 265 -13.71 -0.72 3.53
C VAL A 265 -14.99 -0.69 4.37
N GLU A 266 -15.95 0.16 4.05
CA GLU A 266 -17.25 0.23 4.74
C GLU A 266 -18.01 -1.09 4.63
N SER A 267 -18.07 -1.69 3.44
CA SER A 267 -18.68 -3.01 3.23
C SER A 267 -17.97 -4.10 4.04
N PHE A 268 -16.66 -4.03 4.20
CA PHE A 268 -15.90 -4.98 5.00
C PHE A 268 -16.19 -4.82 6.50
N LEU A 269 -16.22 -3.58 7.00
CA LEU A 269 -16.53 -3.29 8.40
C LEU A 269 -17.98 -3.61 8.78
N ALA A 270 -18.91 -3.57 7.83
CA ALA A 270 -20.30 -3.97 8.03
C ALA A 270 -20.50 -5.50 8.06
N ASP A 271 -19.49 -6.30 7.71
CA ASP A 271 -19.57 -7.76 7.72
C ASP A 271 -19.51 -8.31 9.17
N PRO A 272 -20.55 -9.01 9.66
CA PRO A 272 -20.61 -9.53 11.02
C PRO A 272 -19.53 -10.60 11.34
N ILE A 273 -18.78 -11.07 10.35
CA ILE A 273 -17.65 -12.00 10.54
C ILE A 273 -16.48 -11.33 11.31
N ILE A 274 -16.48 -10.00 11.45
CA ILE A 274 -15.51 -9.22 12.24
C ILE A 274 -16.04 -8.95 13.66
N ASP A 275 -16.89 -9.82 14.21
CA ASP A 275 -17.26 -9.76 15.62
C ASP A 275 -16.32 -10.70 16.44
N PRO A 276 -15.44 -10.16 17.30
CA PRO A 276 -14.48 -10.97 18.07
C PRO A 276 -15.14 -11.91 19.10
N GLU A 277 -16.44 -11.78 19.37
CA GLU A 277 -17.14 -12.59 20.38
C GLU A 277 -17.88 -13.82 19.83
N THR A 278 -18.15 -13.92 18.53
CA THR A 278 -18.94 -15.06 17.99
C THR A 278 -18.16 -16.35 17.81
N THR A 279 -16.82 -16.34 17.90
CA THR A 279 -16.00 -17.57 17.87
C THR A 279 -15.75 -18.20 19.25
N LEU A 280 -16.11 -17.56 20.36
CA LEU A 280 -15.87 -18.10 21.71
C LEU A 280 -17.04 -18.90 22.29
N TYR A 281 -18.24 -18.85 21.70
CA TYR A 281 -19.41 -19.59 22.20
C TYR A 281 -19.74 -20.87 21.41
N GLY A 282 -18.95 -21.22 20.39
CA GLY A 282 -19.12 -22.46 19.62
C GLY A 282 -18.45 -23.71 20.23
N GLU A 283 -17.65 -23.56 21.30
CA GLU A 283 -16.86 -24.66 21.87
C GLU A 283 -17.46 -25.30 23.14
N LEU A 284 -18.73 -25.03 23.46
CA LEU A 284 -19.45 -25.75 24.52
C LEU A 284 -20.88 -26.07 24.09
N GLN A 285 -21.03 -27.02 23.16
CA GLN A 285 -22.18 -27.91 23.07
C GLN A 285 -21.83 -29.21 22.36
#